data_AF-A0AAE9F7N8-F1
#
_entry.id   AF-A0AAE9F7N8-F1
#
_cell.length_a   1.000
_cell.length_b   1.000
_cell.length_c   1.000
_cell.angle_alpha   90.00
_cell.angle_beta   90.00
_cell.angle_gamma   90.00
#
_symmetry.space_group_name_H-M   'P 1'
#
loop_
_entity.id
_entity.type
_entity.pdbx_description
1 polymer ?
#
loop_
_entity_poly.entity_id
_entity_poly.type
_entity_poly.pdbx_seq_one_letter_code
_entity_poly.pdbx_strand_id
1 'polypeptide(L)'
;MSLLPPPAPFLSWLRANSVLEMSNMMLTLCCCTFAIVAQTDVSDQRPDDIVAIGAGVFLVCISGLLSFLAAMASIRQSNRKTRMRRIDNQRLLCARSLRSWRDAGRRPDDVRPIVDFERYLDECTELEQAASQTAQTESTSNPAV
;
A
#
# COMPACT_ATOMS: atom_id res chain seq x y z
N MET A 1 18.43 -1.45 -13.63
CA MET A 1 17.16 -2.09 -13.18
C MET A 1 16.38 -2.43 -14.44
N SER A 2 16.25 -3.71 -14.77
CA SER A 2 15.56 -4.18 -15.97
C SER A 2 14.06 -3.94 -15.82
N LEU A 3 13.48 -3.07 -16.66
CA LEU A 3 12.05 -2.73 -16.75
C LEU A 3 11.23 -3.85 -17.41
N LEU A 4 11.57 -5.11 -17.18
CA LEU A 4 10.80 -6.22 -17.71
C LEU A 4 9.55 -6.38 -16.83
N PRO A 5 8.34 -6.21 -17.37
CA PRO A 5 7.13 -6.47 -16.61
C PRO A 5 7.18 -7.93 -16.11
N PRO A 6 6.83 -8.19 -14.85
CA PRO A 6 6.86 -9.55 -14.32
C PRO A 6 5.98 -10.45 -15.20
N PRO A 7 6.44 -11.66 -15.56
CA PRO A 7 5.63 -12.59 -16.33
C PRO A 7 4.34 -12.89 -15.54
N ALA A 8 3.19 -12.74 -16.20
CA ALA A 8 1.84 -12.88 -15.64
C ALA A 8 1.51 -11.92 -14.47
N PRO A 9 1.26 -10.62 -14.74
CA PRO A 9 0.96 -9.62 -13.71
C PRO A 9 -0.29 -9.99 -12.89
N PHE A 10 -1.30 -10.56 -13.53
CA PHE A 10 -2.54 -10.99 -12.86
C PHE A 10 -2.31 -12.09 -11.81
N LEU A 11 -1.58 -13.15 -12.15
CA LEU A 11 -1.27 -14.25 -11.23
C LEU A 11 -0.40 -13.76 -10.07
N SER A 12 0.56 -12.87 -10.36
CA SER A 12 1.40 -12.26 -9.33
C SER A 12 0.58 -11.39 -8.36
N TRP A 13 -0.42 -10.68 -8.87
CA TRP A 13 -1.34 -9.87 -8.08
C TRP A 13 -2.25 -10.74 -7.21
N LEU A 14 -2.82 -11.81 -7.77
CA LEU A 14 -3.64 -12.76 -7.01
C LEU A 14 -2.88 -13.33 -5.81
N ARG A 15 -1.63 -13.76 -6.04
CA ARG A 15 -0.75 -14.28 -4.99
C ARG A 15 -0.37 -13.20 -3.97
N ALA A 16 -0.09 -11.98 -4.41
CA ALA A 16 0.27 -10.89 -3.51
C ALA A 16 -0.87 -10.48 -2.56
N ASN A 17 -2.12 -10.67 -2.99
CA ASN A 17 -3.31 -10.39 -2.19
C ASN A 17 -3.87 -11.63 -1.48
N SER A 18 -3.19 -12.77 -1.55
CA SER A 18 -3.61 -14.05 -0.96
C SER A 18 -5.03 -14.50 -1.36
N VAL A 19 -5.48 -14.13 -2.57
CA VAL A 19 -6.87 -14.36 -3.02
C VAL A 19 -7.15 -15.86 -3.20
N LEU A 20 -6.15 -16.60 -3.70
CA LEU A 20 -6.27 -18.04 -3.93
C LEU A 20 -6.36 -18.81 -2.60
N GLU A 21 -5.54 -18.42 -1.62
CA GLU A 21 -5.55 -18.99 -0.28
C GLU A 21 -6.88 -18.75 0.42
N MET A 22 -7.43 -17.53 0.34
CA MET A 22 -8.75 -17.20 0.89
C MET A 22 -9.87 -17.97 0.18
N SER A 23 -9.80 -18.10 -1.14
CA SER A 23 -10.78 -18.87 -1.93
C SER A 23 -10.74 -20.36 -1.56
N ASN A 24 -9.55 -20.93 -1.38
CA ASN A 24 -9.42 -22.32 -0.96
C ASN A 24 -9.93 -22.54 0.47
N MET A 25 -9.70 -21.59 1.39
CA MET A 25 -10.27 -21.65 2.74
C MET A 25 -11.81 -21.63 2.71
N MET A 26 -12.41 -20.78 1.86
CA MET A 26 -13.87 -20.75 1.69
C MET A 26 -14.41 -22.07 1.13
N LEU A 27 -13.75 -22.63 0.10
CA LEU A 27 -14.12 -23.92 -0.47
C LEU A 27 -14.01 -25.06 0.55
N THR A 28 -12.94 -25.09 1.36
CA THR A 28 -12.79 -26.05 2.45
C THR A 28 -13.96 -25.93 3.44
N LEU A 29 -14.30 -24.71 3.87
CA LEU A 29 -15.42 -24.50 4.79
C LEU A 29 -16.74 -25.00 4.21
N CYS A 30 -17.05 -24.63 2.95
CA CYS A 30 -18.25 -25.12 2.27
C CYS A 30 -18.28 -26.65 2.20
N CYS A 31 -17.19 -27.28 1.79
CA CYS A 31 -17.10 -28.73 1.70
C CYS A 31 -17.30 -29.42 3.07
N CYS A 32 -16.69 -28.89 4.13
CA CYS A 32 -16.91 -29.39 5.49
C CYS A 32 -18.37 -29.22 5.94
N THR A 33 -19.02 -28.09 5.64
CA THR A 33 -20.44 -27.91 5.96
C THR A 33 -21.33 -28.90 5.24
N PHE A 34 -21.11 -29.13 3.93
CA PHE A 34 -21.85 -30.13 3.17
C PHE A 34 -21.63 -31.54 3.72
N ALA A 35 -20.40 -31.88 4.11
CA ALA A 35 -20.09 -33.18 4.69
C ALA A 35 -20.83 -33.41 6.01
N ILE A 36 -20.89 -32.39 6.89
CA ILE A 36 -21.63 -32.48 8.16
C ILE A 36 -23.13 -32.63 7.90
N VAL A 37 -23.71 -31.81 7.02
CA VAL A 37 -25.14 -31.88 6.68
C VAL A 37 -25.50 -33.25 6.09
N ALA A 38 -24.69 -33.76 5.17
CA ALA A 38 -24.88 -35.07 4.58
C ALA A 38 -24.77 -36.18 5.64
N GLN A 39 -23.81 -36.08 6.57
CA GLN A 39 -23.68 -37.05 7.64
C GLN A 39 -24.89 -37.02 8.58
N THR A 40 -25.41 -35.85 8.93
CA THR A 40 -26.60 -35.73 9.78
C THR A 40 -27.84 -36.33 9.10
N ASP A 41 -28.03 -36.09 7.81
CA ASP A 41 -29.16 -36.64 7.04
C ASP A 41 -29.08 -38.17 6.93
N VAL A 42 -27.89 -38.71 6.63
CA VAL A 42 -27.69 -40.16 6.55
C VAL A 42 -27.83 -40.83 7.92
N SER A 43 -27.36 -40.17 8.99
CA SER A 43 -27.47 -40.68 10.35
C SER A 43 -28.92 -40.70 10.85
N ASP A 44 -29.77 -39.77 10.42
CA ASP A 44 -31.20 -39.75 10.75
C ASP A 44 -31.94 -40.90 10.06
N GLN A 45 -31.57 -41.22 8.82
CA GLN A 45 -32.17 -42.32 8.05
C GLN A 45 -31.71 -43.71 8.51
N ARG A 46 -30.57 -43.83 9.20
CA ARG A 46 -29.99 -45.12 9.64
C ARG A 46 -29.46 -45.06 11.07
N PRO A 47 -30.35 -45.04 12.08
CA PRO A 47 -29.96 -44.86 13.49
C PRO A 47 -29.18 -46.05 14.08
N ASP A 48 -29.34 -47.26 13.52
CA ASP A 48 -28.69 -48.48 14.02
C ASP A 48 -27.32 -48.76 13.37
N ASP A 49 -26.97 -48.04 12.31
CA ASP A 49 -25.68 -48.19 11.60
C ASP A 49 -24.68 -47.10 12.02
N ILE A 50 -23.40 -47.46 12.14
CA ILE A 50 -22.33 -46.51 12.44
C ILE A 50 -21.96 -45.75 11.15
N VAL A 51 -22.44 -44.51 11.02
CA VAL A 51 -22.09 -43.62 9.90
C VAL A 51 -20.79 -42.88 10.19
N ALA A 52 -19.69 -43.36 9.63
CA ALA A 52 -18.36 -42.76 9.76
C ALA A 52 -18.06 -41.73 8.66
N ILE A 53 -17.28 -40.70 8.99
CA ILE A 53 -16.79 -39.70 8.05
C ILE A 53 -15.68 -40.32 7.19
N GLY A 54 -15.81 -40.20 5.87
CA GLY A 54 -14.82 -40.71 4.92
C GLY A 54 -13.48 -39.96 4.96
N ALA A 55 -12.40 -40.64 4.55
CA ALA A 55 -11.04 -40.09 4.49
C ALA A 55 -10.92 -38.79 3.67
N GLY A 56 -11.81 -38.58 2.69
CA GLY A 56 -11.82 -37.39 1.83
C GLY A 56 -11.99 -36.08 2.60
N VAL A 57 -12.82 -36.07 3.66
CA VAL A 57 -13.03 -34.85 4.47
C VAL A 57 -11.74 -34.43 5.16
N PHE A 58 -10.94 -35.39 5.64
CA PHE A 58 -9.64 -35.10 6.24
C PHE A 58 -8.65 -34.51 5.24
N LEU A 59 -8.62 -34.99 4.00
CA LEU A 59 -7.77 -34.41 2.94
C LEU A 59 -8.16 -32.96 2.63
N VAL A 60 -9.47 -32.67 2.59
CA VAL A 60 -9.99 -31.32 2.39
C VAL A 60 -9.62 -30.40 3.56
N CYS A 61 -9.71 -30.88 4.79
CA CYS A 61 -9.25 -30.15 5.98
C CYS A 61 -7.75 -29.85 5.95
N ILE A 62 -6.91 -30.82 5.57
CA ILE A 62 -5.46 -30.64 5.44
C ILE A 62 -5.15 -29.58 4.38
N SER A 63 -5.82 -29.60 3.23
CA SER A 63 -5.68 -28.58 2.18
C SER A 63 -6.02 -27.17 2.71
N GLY A 64 -7.11 -27.05 3.47
CA GLY A 64 -7.50 -25.78 4.10
C GLY A 64 -6.48 -25.29 5.13
N LEU A 65 -5.94 -26.18 5.97
CA LEU A 65 -4.90 -25.85 6.95
C LEU A 65 -3.61 -25.37 6.28
N LEU A 66 -3.17 -26.04 5.21
CA LEU A 66 -2.00 -25.61 4.43
C LEU A 66 -2.22 -24.23 3.80
N SER A 67 -3.44 -23.96 3.32
CA SER A 67 -3.80 -22.65 2.75
C SER A 67 -3.81 -21.56 3.81
N PHE A 68 -4.27 -21.86 5.01
CA PHE A 68 -4.21 -20.94 6.15
C PHE A 68 -2.77 -20.60 6.54
N LEU A 69 -1.90 -21.61 6.62
CA LEU A 69 -0.47 -21.40 6.89
C LEU A 69 0.18 -20.53 5.79
N ALA A 70 -0.15 -20.76 4.52
CA ALA A 70 0.32 -19.97 3.40
C ALA A 70 -0.16 -18.50 3.49
N ALA A 71 -1.43 -18.28 3.81
CA ALA A 71 -1.98 -16.93 4.01
C ALA A 71 -1.28 -16.19 5.15
N MET A 72 -1.07 -16.85 6.30
CA MET A 72 -0.33 -16.26 7.42
C MET A 72 1.12 -15.92 7.05
N ALA A 73 1.80 -16.79 6.30
CA ALA A 73 3.15 -16.55 5.81
C ALA A 73 3.19 -15.34 4.86
N SER A 74 2.21 -15.23 3.96
CA SER A 74 2.06 -14.09 3.03
C SER A 74 1.87 -12.77 3.77
N ILE A 75 0.97 -12.74 4.76
CA ILE A 75 0.73 -11.55 5.61
C ILE A 75 2.00 -11.17 6.38
N ARG A 76 2.68 -12.14 7.01
CA ARG A 76 3.95 -11.91 7.71
C ARG A 76 5.01 -11.32 6.78
N GLN A 77 5.14 -11.86 5.57
CA GLN A 77 6.07 -11.36 4.57
C GLN A 77 5.70 -9.94 4.12
N SER A 78 4.41 -9.65 3.91
CA SER A 78 3.91 -8.32 3.58
C SER A 78 4.25 -7.30 4.68
N ASN A 79 3.96 -7.64 5.93
CA ASN A 79 4.28 -6.79 7.09
C ASN A 79 5.79 -6.55 7.21
N ARG A 80 6.62 -7.57 6.98
CA ARG A 80 8.08 -7.43 6.97
C ARG A 80 8.55 -6.49 5.87
N LYS A 81 7.99 -6.58 4.66
CA LYS A 81 8.29 -5.67 3.54
C LYS A 81 7.89 -4.23 3.87
N THR A 82 6.68 -4.03 4.40
CA THR A 82 6.19 -2.71 4.82
C THR A 82 7.08 -2.11 5.91
N ARG A 83 7.51 -2.90 6.89
CA ARG A 83 8.46 -2.47 7.92
C ARG A 83 9.81 -2.07 7.31
N MET A 84 10.35 -2.87 6.40
CA MET A 84 11.63 -2.56 5.74
C MET A 84 11.55 -1.26 4.93
N ARG A 85 10.46 -1.06 4.17
CA ARG A 85 10.22 0.19 3.43
C ARG A 85 10.16 1.41 4.35
N ARG A 86 9.56 1.29 5.55
CA ARG A 86 9.55 2.37 6.55
C ARG A 86 10.96 2.70 7.03
N ILE A 87 11.77 1.68 7.33
CA ILE A 87 13.17 1.86 7.76
C ILE A 87 14.00 2.52 6.65
N ASP A 88 13.85 2.08 5.40
CA ASP A 88 14.57 2.67 4.27
C ASP A 88 14.13 4.11 4.02
N ASN A 89 12.84 4.41 4.12
CA ASN A 89 12.33 5.78 4.02
C ASN A 89 12.89 6.67 5.15
N GLN A 90 12.92 6.18 6.39
CA GLN A 90 13.55 6.87 7.52
C GLN A 90 15.05 7.12 7.28
N ARG A 91 15.78 6.15 6.72
CA ARG A 91 17.20 6.31 6.37
C ARG A 91 17.42 7.37 5.29
N LEU A 92 16.57 7.38 4.27
CA LEU A 92 16.60 8.40 3.21
C LEU A 92 16.31 9.79 3.77
N LEU A 93 15.30 9.93 4.64
CA LEU A 93 14.97 11.19 5.30
C LEU A 93 16.08 11.66 6.23
N CYS A 94 16.69 10.76 7.02
CA CYS A 94 17.80 11.08 7.92
C CYS A 94 19.07 11.47 7.15
N ALA A 95 19.37 10.78 6.04
CA ALA A 95 20.48 11.16 5.16
C ALA A 95 20.24 12.52 4.47
N ARG A 96 18.98 12.84 4.12
CA ARG A 96 18.58 14.10 3.50
C ARG A 96 18.53 15.26 4.50
N SER A 97 18.10 15.01 5.74
CA SER A 97 18.07 16.02 6.81
C SER A 97 19.48 16.40 7.30
N LEU A 98 20.41 15.44 7.39
CA LEU A 98 21.81 15.75 7.73
C LEU A 98 22.52 16.59 6.65
N ARG A 99 22.10 16.50 5.39
CA ARG A 99 22.66 17.28 4.29
C ARG A 99 22.02 18.67 4.18
N SER A 100 20.70 18.78 4.35
CA SER A 100 20.03 20.09 4.40
C SER A 100 20.39 20.90 5.65
N TRP A 101 20.70 20.24 6.77
CA TRP A 101 21.22 20.91 7.97
C TRP A 101 22.68 21.37 7.83
N ARG A 102 23.47 20.77 6.93
CA ARG A 102 24.83 21.24 6.64
C ARG A 102 24.88 22.47 5.74
N ASP A 103 23.83 22.71 4.94
CA ASP A 103 23.71 23.90 4.09
C ASP A 103 22.95 25.06 4.76
N ALA A 104 22.46 24.90 6.00
CA ALA A 104 21.82 25.95 6.81
C ALA A 104 22.76 27.11 7.23
N GLY A 105 23.95 27.19 6.65
CA GLY A 105 24.99 28.17 6.98
C GLY A 105 25.27 29.24 5.94
N ARG A 106 24.53 29.34 4.82
CA ARG A 106 24.91 30.30 3.75
C ARG A 106 23.84 31.15 3.09
N ARG A 107 22.55 31.00 3.40
CA ARG A 107 21.54 31.97 2.98
C ARG A 107 20.71 32.44 4.17
N PRO A 108 20.73 33.75 4.51
CA PRO A 108 19.93 34.29 5.61
C PRO A 108 18.41 34.12 5.38
N ASP A 109 17.98 33.84 4.15
CA ASP A 109 16.58 33.61 3.79
C ASP A 109 16.04 32.22 4.19
N ASP A 110 16.93 31.23 4.36
CA ASP A 110 16.55 29.83 4.65
C ASP A 110 16.34 29.53 6.16
N VAL A 111 16.49 30.54 7.03
CA VAL A 111 16.38 30.40 8.49
C VAL A 111 14.97 30.71 9.00
N ARG A 112 14.05 31.15 8.14
CA ARG A 112 12.68 31.44 8.55
C ARG A 112 11.91 30.12 8.80
N PRO A 113 11.22 29.98 9.94
CA PRO A 113 10.45 28.79 10.24
C PRO A 113 9.39 28.54 9.15
N ILE A 114 9.17 27.27 8.82
CA ILE A 114 8.18 26.72 7.85
C ILE A 114 6.73 27.23 8.07
N VAL A 115 6.47 27.99 9.13
CA VAL A 115 5.16 28.56 9.44
C VAL A 115 4.84 29.78 8.55
N ASP A 116 5.84 30.43 7.93
CA ASP A 116 5.66 31.66 7.15
C ASP A 116 5.57 31.43 5.62
N PHE A 117 5.29 30.21 5.15
CA PHE A 117 5.19 29.93 3.70
C PHE A 117 4.08 30.74 3.00
N GLU A 118 2.97 31.01 3.70
CA GLU A 118 1.88 31.81 3.13
C GLU A 118 2.36 33.23 2.81
N ARG A 119 3.15 33.82 3.70
CA ARG A 119 3.73 35.17 3.50
C ARG A 119 4.74 35.22 2.37
N TYR A 120 5.48 34.14 2.13
CA TYR A 120 6.44 34.04 1.03
C TYR A 120 5.76 33.98 -0.34
N LEU A 121 4.58 33.34 -0.42
CA LEU A 121 3.78 33.32 -1.64
C LEU A 121 3.23 34.72 -1.93
N ASP A 122 2.73 35.41 -0.91
CA ASP A 122 2.20 36.77 -1.04
C ASP A 122 3.29 37.77 -1.51
N GLU A 123 4.49 37.72 -0.92
CA GLU A 123 5.63 38.58 -1.29
C GLU A 123 6.09 38.38 -2.74
N CYS A 124 6.03 37.15 -3.28
CA CYS A 124 6.34 36.89 -4.69
C CYS A 124 5.29 37.51 -5.62
N THR A 125 4.01 37.40 -5.28
CA THR A 125 2.93 38.04 -6.03
C THR A 125 3.01 39.56 -6.01
N GLU A 126 3.38 40.16 -4.88
CA GLU A 126 3.55 41.61 -4.77
C GLU A 126 4.74 42.12 -5.60
N LEU A 127 5.86 41.39 -5.62
CA LEU A 127 7.03 41.71 -6.46
C LEU A 127 6.73 41.57 -7.96
N GLU A 128 5.95 40.57 -8.35
CA GLU A 128 5.53 40.34 -9.74
C GLU A 128 4.52 41.40 -10.23
N GLN A 129 3.62 41.83 -9.34
CA GLN A 129 2.70 42.96 -9.60
C GLN A 129 3.44 44.30 -9.67
N ALA A 130 4.40 44.54 -8.79
CA ALA A 130 5.22 45.75 -8.81
C ALA A 130 6.05 45.85 -10.09
N ALA A 131 6.67 44.75 -10.54
CA ALA A 131 7.41 44.68 -11.80
C ALA A 131 6.52 44.91 -13.03
N SER A 132 5.26 44.46 -12.98
CA SER A 132 4.28 44.67 -14.04
C SER A 132 3.79 46.13 -14.11
N GLN A 133 3.72 46.83 -12.98
CA GLN A 133 3.33 48.24 -12.91
C GLN A 133 4.44 49.18 -13.39
N THR A 134 5.72 48.90 -13.09
CA THR A 134 6.85 49.68 -13.64
C THR A 134 6.96 49.53 -15.16
N ALA A 135 6.73 48.33 -15.70
CA ALA A 135 6.75 48.09 -17.14
C ALA A 135 5.62 48.81 -17.90
N GLN A 136 4.44 49.01 -17.28
CA GLN A 136 3.37 49.81 -17.88
C GLN A 136 3.67 51.31 -17.83
N THR A 137 4.31 51.79 -16.77
CA THR A 137 4.58 53.23 -16.59
C THR A 137 5.64 53.75 -17.59
N GLU A 138 6.67 52.96 -17.91
CA GLU A 138 7.69 53.32 -18.91
C GLU A 138 7.16 53.33 -20.36
N SER A 139 6.05 52.66 -20.64
CA SER A 139 5.46 52.60 -22.00
C SER A 139 4.61 53.83 -22.38
N THR A 140 4.33 54.73 -21.43
CA THR A 140 3.43 55.88 -21.62
C THR A 140 4.09 57.26 -21.52
N SER A 141 5.40 57.36 -21.31
CA SER A 141 6.11 58.66 -21.26
C SER A 141 7.12 58.83 -22.39
N ASN A 142 6.62 58.97 -23.62
CA ASN A 142 7.30 59.72 -24.68
C ASN A 142 6.26 60.58 -25.40
N PRO A 143 6.06 61.87 -25.03
CA PRO A 143 5.51 62.82 -25.96
C PRO A 143 6.65 63.25 -26.89
N ALA A 144 6.52 62.93 -28.17
CA ALA A 144 7.23 63.67 -29.20
C ALA A 144 6.79 65.13 -29.14
N VAL A 145 7.76 66.03 -28.95
CA VAL A 145 8.02 67.33 -29.63
C VAL A 145 9.09 68.07 -28.84
#